data_AF-A0A4P0YDT3-F1
#
_entry.id   AF-A0A4P0YDT3-F1
#
_cell.length_a   1.000
_cell.length_b   1.000
_cell.length_c   1.000
_cell.angle_alpha   90.00
_cell.angle_beta   90.00
_cell.angle_gamma   90.00
#
_symmetry.space_group_name_H-M   'P 1'
#
loop_
_entity.id
_entity.type
_entity.pdbx_description
1 polymer ?
#
loop_
_entity_poly.entity_id
_entity_poly.type
_entity_poly.pdbx_seq_one_letter_code
_entity_poly.pdbx_strand_id
1 'polypeptide(L)' 'MGVGRSAGRFQPRAIVAIAVDDNDRISDTLLMKGFTIFASPRKIPALAGKHIAELQPDVIFPHDPRCQNALSLALNPKHG' A
#
# COMPACT_ATOMS: atom_id res chain seq x y z
N MET A 1 3.62 -11.95 -36.34
CA MET A 1 3.53 -11.24 -35.05
C MET A 1 3.74 -12.25 -33.94
N GLY A 2 4.73 -12.04 -33.07
CA GLY A 2 4.99 -12.90 -31.92
C GLY A 2 4.42 -12.30 -30.65
N VAL A 3 3.76 -13.12 -29.83
CA VAL A 3 3.23 -12.72 -28.51
C VAL A 3 4.08 -13.44 -27.45
N GLY A 4 4.72 -12.68 -26.56
CA GLY A 4 5.48 -13.18 -25.43
C GLY A 4 4.75 -12.92 -24.11
N ARG A 5 4.76 -13.92 -23.21
CA ARG A 5 4.30 -13.78 -21.82
C ARG A 5 5.50 -13.88 -20.89
N SER A 6 5.48 -13.21 -19.75
CA SER A 6 6.49 -13.45 -18.71
C SER A 6 6.39 -14.91 -18.26
N ALA A 7 7.52 -15.62 -18.26
CA ALA A 7 7.62 -16.93 -17.65
C ALA A 7 7.85 -16.74 -16.14
N GLY A 8 6.85 -17.05 -15.33
CA GLY A 8 6.93 -16.93 -13.87
C GLY A 8 5.56 -16.85 -13.19
N ARG A 9 5.53 -17.09 -11.87
CA ARG A 9 4.30 -16.97 -11.06
C ARG A 9 4.04 -15.48 -10.82
N PHE A 10 3.03 -14.91 -11.48
CA PHE A 10 2.53 -13.58 -11.14
C PHE A 10 2.22 -13.54 -9.64
N GLN A 11 2.95 -12.71 -8.89
CA GLN A 11 2.77 -12.60 -7.45
C GLN A 11 1.78 -11.48 -7.15
N PRO A 12 0.77 -11.74 -6.32
CA PRO A 12 -0.19 -10.72 -5.91
C PRO A 12 0.54 -9.62 -5.14
N ARG A 13 0.47 -8.40 -5.68
CA ARG A 13 1.08 -7.21 -5.08
C ARG A 13 0.04 -6.46 -4.24
N ALA A 14 0.50 -5.81 -3.18
CA ALA A 14 -0.27 -4.83 -2.44
C ALA A 14 0.24 -3.44 -2.83
N ILE A 15 -0.67 -2.51 -3.07
CA ILE A 15 -0.39 -1.09 -3.31
C ILE A 15 -1.06 -0.32 -2.19
N VAL A 16 -0.30 0.53 -1.52
CA VAL A 16 -0.79 1.46 -0.50
C VAL A 16 -0.43 2.86 -0.96
N ALA A 17 -1.42 3.75 -1.04
CA ALA A 17 -1.22 5.17 -1.23
C ALA A 17 -1.80 5.93 -0.04
N ILE A 18 -1.09 6.97 0.39
CA ILE A 18 -1.42 7.78 1.55
C ILE A 18 -1.35 9.24 1.11
N ALA A 19 -2.42 9.97 1.34
CA ALA A 19 -2.43 11.43 1.23
C ALA A 19 -2.21 12.02 2.61
N VAL A 20 -1.34 13.02 2.69
CA VAL A 20 -0.94 13.70 3.93
C VAL A 20 -1.25 15.18 3.77
N ASP A 21 -1.77 15.81 4.81
CA ASP A 21 -2.03 17.25 4.86
C ASP A 21 -0.80 18.05 5.33
N ASP A 22 -0.95 19.38 5.40
CA ASP A 22 0.13 20.30 5.80
C ASP A 22 0.60 20.11 7.27
N ASN A 23 -0.13 19.34 8.08
CA ASN A 23 0.20 19.04 9.48
C ASN A 23 0.72 17.60 9.65
N ASP A 24 1.20 16.97 8.56
CA ASP A 24 1.69 15.60 8.55
C ASP A 24 0.63 14.57 9.00
N ARG A 25 -0.67 14.90 8.86
CA ARG A 25 -1.78 13.98 9.17
C ARG A 25 -2.34 13.37 7.91
N ILE A 26 -2.78 12.13 8.04
CA ILE A 26 -3.37 11.41 6.91
C ILE A 26 -4.77 11.95 6.61
N SER A 27 -4.92 12.48 5.40
CA SER A 27 -6.19 12.99 4.88
C SER A 27 -6.98 11.93 4.12
N ASP A 28 -6.30 11.03 3.39
CA ASP A 28 -6.94 9.91 2.71
C ASP A 28 -6.00 8.71 2.50
N THR A 29 -6.57 7.53 2.25
CA THR A 29 -5.80 6.31 2.00
C THR A 29 -6.44 5.43 0.93
N LEU A 30 -5.58 4.72 0.20
CA LEU A 30 -5.98 3.74 -0.80
C LEU A 30 -5.17 2.46 -0.64
N LEU A 31 -5.86 1.33 -0.55
CA LEU A 31 -5.29 -0.01 -0.56
C LEU A 31 -5.85 -0.80 -1.75
N MET A 32 -4.96 -1.39 -2.54
CA MET A 32 -5.31 -2.40 -3.52
C MET A 32 -4.49 -3.65 -3.26
N LYS A 33 -5.16 -4.80 -3.10
CA LYS A 33 -4.50 -6.10 -2.92
C LYS A 33 -5.12 -7.14 -3.86
N GLY A 34 -4.29 -7.86 -4.62
CA GLY A 34 -4.81 -8.91 -5.49
C GLY A 34 -3.83 -9.43 -6.53
N PHE A 35 -4.29 -10.45 -7.25
CA PHE A 35 -3.59 -11.10 -8.36
C PHE A 35 -3.88 -10.43 -9.71
N THR A 36 -4.75 -9.44 -9.76
CA THR A 36 -5.15 -8.78 -11.00
C THR A 36 -5.03 -7.28 -10.85
N ILE A 37 -4.76 -6.60 -11.95
CA ILE A 37 -4.79 -5.13 -12.06
C ILE A 37 -6.21 -4.55 -11.86
N PHE A 38 -7.23 -5.39 -11.67
CA PHE A 38 -8.63 -5.03 -11.45
C PHE A 38 -9.04 -5.11 -9.97
N ALA A 39 -8.09 -5.29 -9.05
CA ALA A 39 -8.40 -5.26 -7.63
C ALA A 39 -9.02 -3.91 -7.26
N SER A 40 -10.25 -3.94 -6.72
CA SER A 40 -10.96 -2.71 -6.36
C SER A 40 -10.21 -1.96 -5.25
N PRO A 41 -9.98 -0.65 -5.41
CA PRO A 41 -9.43 0.17 -4.34
C PRO A 41 -10.32 0.17 -3.10
N ARG A 42 -9.72 0.10 -1.92
CA ARG A 42 -10.39 0.19 -0.63
C ARG A 42 -9.71 1.23 0.24
N LYS A 43 -10.50 2.03 0.97
CA LYS A 43 -9.94 2.92 1.99
C LYS A 43 -9.43 2.12 3.19
N ILE A 44 -8.52 2.71 3.96
CA ILE A 44 -8.05 2.19 5.25
C ILE A 44 -8.48 3.17 6.35
N PRO A 45 -9.73 3.08 6.87
CA PRO A 45 -10.26 4.06 7.83
C PRO A 45 -9.43 4.17 9.11
N ALA A 46 -8.75 3.11 9.52
CA ALA A 46 -7.90 3.07 10.71
C ALA A 46 -6.73 4.06 10.66
N LEU A 47 -6.42 4.62 9.49
CA LEU A 47 -5.30 5.53 9.26
C LEU A 47 -5.72 6.99 9.22
N ALA A 48 -7.00 7.29 8.96
CA ALA A 48 -7.48 8.65 8.80
C ALA A 48 -7.21 9.50 10.06
N GLY A 49 -6.66 10.70 9.87
CA GLY A 49 -6.37 11.67 10.94
C GLY A 49 -5.16 11.36 11.81
N LYS A 50 -4.51 10.20 11.64
CA LYS A 50 -3.27 9.87 12.36
C LYS A 50 -2.10 10.66 11.80
N HIS A 51 -1.16 11.03 12.68
CA HIS A 51 0.08 11.65 12.26
C HIS A 51 1.01 10.59 11.64
N ILE A 52 1.70 10.92 10.55
CA ILE A 52 2.49 9.95 9.77
C ILE A 52 3.56 9.23 10.61
N ALA A 53 4.17 9.94 11.56
CA ALA A 53 5.20 9.39 12.46
C ALA A 53 4.67 8.38 13.50
N GLU A 54 3.35 8.35 13.76
CA GLU A 54 2.74 7.41 14.71
C GLU A 54 2.39 6.07 14.06
N LEU A 55 2.54 5.97 12.74
CA LEU A 55 2.12 4.80 11.97
C LEU A 55 3.17 3.71 12.06
N GLN A 56 2.76 2.58 12.63
CA GLN A 56 3.57 1.37 12.70
C GLN A 56 2.94 0.30 11.79
N PRO A 57 3.58 -0.04 10.65
CA PRO A 57 2.98 -0.94 9.67
C PRO A 57 2.61 -2.32 10.22
N ASP A 58 3.41 -2.84 11.14
CA ASP A 58 3.22 -4.11 11.83
C ASP A 58 1.98 -4.11 12.74
N VAL A 59 1.67 -2.99 13.37
CA VAL A 59 0.45 -2.82 14.18
C VAL A 59 -0.80 -2.69 13.29
N ILE A 60 -0.66 -2.04 12.13
CA ILE A 60 -1.77 -1.77 11.21
C ILE A 60 -2.15 -3.01 10.40
N PHE A 61 -1.16 -3.82 10.01
CA PHE A 61 -1.35 -5.04 9.22
C PHE A 61 -0.70 -6.26 9.89
N PRO A 62 -1.08 -6.67 11.12
CA PRO A 62 -0.35 -7.67 11.91
C PRO A 62 -0.26 -9.06 11.26
N HIS A 63 -1.20 -9.39 10.38
CA HIS A 63 -1.28 -10.70 9.72
C HIS A 63 -1.12 -10.60 8.18
N ASP A 64 -0.78 -9.43 7.65
CA ASP A 64 -0.62 -9.22 6.20
C ASP A 64 0.74 -8.59 5.87
N PRO A 65 1.82 -9.39 5.81
CA PRO A 65 3.19 -8.88 5.60
C PRO A 65 3.37 -8.15 4.26
N ARG A 66 2.50 -8.41 3.27
CA ARG A 66 2.52 -7.68 1.99
C ARG A 66 2.01 -6.27 2.15
N CYS A 67 0.91 -6.09 2.89
CA CYS A 67 0.40 -4.75 3.21
C CYS A 67 1.33 -4.01 4.18
N GLN A 68 1.97 -4.70 5.14
CA GLN A 68 3.02 -4.10 5.99
C GLN A 68 4.14 -3.50 5.15
N ASN A 69 4.69 -4.27 4.20
CA ASN A 69 5.77 -3.81 3.34
C ASN A 69 5.32 -2.63 2.46
N ALA A 70 4.15 -2.72 1.82
CA ALA A 70 3.61 -1.64 1.00
C ALA A 70 3.41 -0.34 1.80
N LEU A 71 2.91 -0.43 3.03
CA LEU A 71 2.76 0.71 3.92
C LEU A 71 4.12 1.26 4.37
N SER A 72 5.08 0.40 4.72
CA SER A 72 6.44 0.82 5.09
C SER A 72 7.12 1.59 3.95
N LEU A 73 6.97 1.14 2.71
CA LEU A 73 7.48 1.83 1.51
C LEU A 73 6.77 3.17 1.27
N ALA A 74 5.46 3.23 1.52
CA ALA A 74 4.69 4.47 1.39
C ALA A 74 5.09 5.53 2.44
N LEU A 75 5.48 5.10 3.65
CA LEU A 75 5.92 5.99 4.74
C LEU A 75 7.39 6.40 4.62
N ASN A 76 8.22 5.57 3.99
CA ASN A 76 9.63 5.83 3.81
C ASN A 76 9.98 5.68 2.32
N PRO A 77 9.62 6.67 1.48
CA PRO A 77 9.91 6.65 0.06
C PRO A 77 11.42 6.77 -0.16
N LYS A 78 12.15 5.66 0.00
CA LYS A 78 13.50 5.55 -0.53
C LYS A 78 13.38 5.68 -2.04
N HIS A 79 14.07 6.70 -2.54
CA HIS A 79 14.06 7.08 -3.95
C HIS A 79 14.37 5.86 -4.82
N GLY A 80 13.55 5.65 -5.84
CA GLY A 80 13.90 4.80 -6.98
C GLY A 80 14.94 5.47 -7.86
#